data_AF-A0A496Z6A8-F1
#
_entry.id   AF-A0A496Z6A8-F1
#
_cell.length_a   1.000
_cell.length_b   1.000
_cell.length_c   1.000
_cell.angle_alpha   90.00
_cell.angle_beta   90.00
_cell.angle_gamma   90.00
#
_symmetry.space_group_name_H-M   'P 1'
#
loop_
_entity.id
_entity.type
_entity.pdbx_description
1 polymer ?
#
loop_
_entity_poly.entity_id
_entity_poly.type
_entity_poly.pdbx_seq_one_letter_code
_entity_poly.pdbx_strand_id
1 'polypeptide(L)'
;MTLSVEQMIEYYGARWKIEAAFKELKRDIGSAETQSRHQNAVINHLHFCMMATSVVWIYASRLEKTPSRRHVVKGRNHFAFSDVRRLLTKAALDDNFGILFPVPRKSVVNSLVAVLLRMAA
;
A
#
# COMPACT_ATOMS: atom_id res chain seq x y z
N MET A 1 30.45 -1.62 -15.95
CA MET A 1 29.33 -2.36 -15.33
C MET A 1 28.84 -3.40 -16.31
N THR A 2 29.11 -4.67 -16.07
CA THR A 2 28.66 -5.79 -16.92
C THR A 2 27.66 -6.59 -16.09
N LEU A 3 26.36 -6.38 -16.32
CA LEU A 3 25.31 -7.19 -15.71
C LEU A 3 25.38 -8.61 -16.28
N SER A 4 25.05 -9.62 -15.49
CA SER A 4 24.84 -10.98 -16.01
C SER A 4 23.54 -11.05 -16.82
N VAL A 5 23.40 -12.06 -17.69
CA VAL A 5 22.17 -12.27 -18.47
C VAL A 5 20.95 -12.44 -17.55
N GLU A 6 21.12 -13.13 -16.43
CA GLU A 6 20.07 -13.33 -15.42
C GLU A 6 19.63 -12.00 -14.81
N GLN A 7 20.58 -11.13 -14.44
CA GLN A 7 20.28 -9.81 -13.90
C GLN A 7 19.57 -8.92 -14.93
N MET A 8 19.97 -9.00 -16.21
CA MET A 8 19.29 -8.26 -17.28
C MET A 8 17.84 -8.71 -17.42
N ILE A 9 17.58 -10.02 -17.41
CA ILE A 9 16.22 -10.59 -17.48
C ILE A 9 15.40 -10.18 -16.26
N GLU A 10 15.97 -10.25 -15.05
CA GLU A 10 15.27 -9.89 -13.81
C GLU A 10 14.87 -8.41 -13.79
N TYR A 11 15.82 -7.51 -14.10
CA TYR A 11 15.57 -6.07 -14.10
C TYR A 11 14.55 -5.68 -15.18
N TYR A 12 14.64 -6.28 -16.37
CA TYR A 12 13.66 -6.04 -17.41
C TYR A 12 12.28 -6.60 -17.03
N GLY A 13 12.23 -7.79 -16.42
CA GLY A 13 11.00 -8.40 -15.91
C GLY A 13 10.33 -7.55 -14.82
N ALA A 14 11.11 -6.83 -14.02
CA ALA A 14 10.58 -5.90 -13.03
C ALA A 14 9.82 -4.71 -13.63
N ARG A 15 9.96 -4.40 -14.93
CA ARG A 15 9.19 -3.35 -15.63
C ARG A 15 7.68 -3.55 -15.49
N TRP A 16 7.20 -4.79 -15.53
CA TRP A 16 5.78 -5.10 -15.36
C TRP A 16 5.25 -4.73 -13.97
N LYS A 17 6.12 -4.64 -12.95
CA LYS A 17 5.71 -4.24 -11.59
C LYS A 17 5.11 -2.84 -11.56
N ILE A 18 5.54 -1.93 -12.45
CA ILE A 18 4.97 -0.58 -12.56
C ILE A 18 3.52 -0.63 -13.06
N GLU A 19 3.23 -1.46 -14.07
CA GLU A 19 1.88 -1.64 -14.60
C GLU A 19 0.94 -2.25 -13.54
N ALA A 20 1.44 -3.25 -12.79
CA ALA A 20 0.72 -3.83 -11.65
C ALA A 20 0.45 -2.78 -10.57
N ALA A 21 1.45 -1.97 -10.19
CA ALA A 21 1.29 -0.91 -9.20
C ALA A 21 0.24 0.13 -9.62
N PHE A 22 0.21 0.56 -10.89
CA PHE A 22 -0.84 1.47 -11.38
C PHE A 22 -2.23 0.83 -11.37
N LYS A 23 -2.33 -0.47 -11.65
CA LYS A 23 -3.59 -1.20 -11.56
C LYS A 23 -4.09 -1.24 -10.12
N GLU A 24 -3.21 -1.53 -9.16
CA GLU A 24 -3.52 -1.60 -7.73
C GLU A 24 -3.91 -0.22 -7.17
N LEU A 25 -3.14 0.82 -7.50
CA LEU A 25 -3.42 2.19 -7.08
C LEU A 25 -4.82 2.63 -7.52
N LYS A 26 -5.21 2.34 -8.76
CA LYS A 26 -6.52 2.72 -9.29
C LYS A 26 -7.65 1.82 -8.78
N ARG A 27 -7.51 0.49 -8.86
CA ARG A 27 -8.60 -0.46 -8.59
C ARG A 27 -8.71 -0.90 -7.13
N ASP A 28 -7.59 -1.16 -6.48
CA ASP A 28 -7.58 -1.74 -5.13
C ASP A 28 -7.57 -0.66 -4.05
N ILE A 29 -6.86 0.44 -4.31
CA ILE A 29 -6.78 1.61 -3.41
C ILE A 29 -7.84 2.67 -3.75
N GLY A 30 -8.23 2.81 -5.02
CA GLY A 30 -9.28 3.74 -5.43
C GLY A 30 -8.81 5.17 -5.71
N SER A 31 -7.59 5.34 -6.22
CA SER A 31 -7.04 6.69 -6.51
C SER A 31 -7.87 7.49 -7.53
N ALA A 32 -8.66 6.80 -8.36
CA ALA A 32 -9.51 7.41 -9.38
C ALA A 32 -10.95 7.67 -8.91
N GLU A 33 -11.30 7.27 -7.69
CA GLU A 33 -12.70 7.25 -7.20
C GLU A 33 -13.11 8.56 -6.51
N THR A 34 -12.19 9.53 -6.36
CA THR A 34 -12.54 10.81 -5.74
C THR A 34 -13.55 11.59 -6.59
N GLN A 35 -14.62 12.04 -5.96
CA GLN A 35 -15.66 12.89 -6.56
C GLN A 35 -15.58 14.33 -6.05
N SER A 36 -14.48 14.71 -5.39
CA SER A 36 -14.32 16.08 -4.89
C SER A 36 -14.20 17.07 -6.05
N ARG A 37 -14.81 18.25 -5.87
CA ARG A 37 -14.77 19.35 -6.84
C ARG A 37 -13.66 20.36 -6.54
N HIS A 38 -12.92 20.17 -5.45
CA HIS A 38 -11.80 21.03 -5.07
C HIS A 38 -10.49 20.42 -5.55
N GLN A 39 -9.74 21.16 -6.38
CA GLN A 39 -8.47 20.70 -6.95
C GLN A 39 -7.49 20.20 -5.87
N ASN A 40 -7.37 20.93 -4.76
CA ASN A 40 -6.48 20.54 -3.67
C ASN A 40 -6.89 19.22 -3.02
N ALA A 41 -8.19 18.98 -2.81
CA ALA A 41 -8.70 17.73 -2.26
C ALA A 41 -8.46 16.56 -3.22
N VAL A 42 -8.64 16.76 -4.53
CA VAL A 42 -8.33 15.76 -5.57
C VAL A 42 -6.84 15.39 -5.54
N ILE A 43 -5.94 16.37 -5.48
CA ILE A 43 -4.49 16.15 -5.42
C ILE A 43 -4.11 15.43 -4.12
N ASN A 44 -4.67 15.87 -2.98
CA ASN A 44 -4.39 15.26 -1.68
C ASN A 44 -4.87 13.81 -1.62
N HIS A 45 -6.06 13.50 -2.18
CA HIS A 45 -6.56 12.12 -2.30
C HIS A 45 -5.57 11.23 -3.06
N LEU A 46 -5.08 11.70 -4.21
CA LEU A 46 -4.10 10.96 -5.00
C LEU A 46 -2.81 10.73 -4.20
N HIS A 47 -2.27 11.76 -3.55
CA HIS A 47 -1.06 11.64 -2.73
C HIS A 47 -1.25 10.67 -1.56
N PHE A 48 -2.40 10.68 -0.89
CA PHE A 48 -2.70 9.72 0.17
C PHE A 48 -2.84 8.30 -0.36
N CYS A 49 -3.45 8.10 -1.53
CA CYS A 49 -3.51 6.80 -2.19
C CYS A 49 -2.10 6.28 -2.56
N MET A 50 -1.24 7.16 -3.08
CA MET A 50 0.16 6.83 -3.38
C MET A 50 0.93 6.49 -2.10
N MET A 51 0.77 7.27 -1.05
CA MET A 51 1.39 7.01 0.27
C MET A 51 0.95 5.65 0.82
N ALA A 52 -0.35 5.37 0.84
CA ALA A 52 -0.89 4.09 1.30
C ALA A 52 -0.32 2.91 0.50
N THR A 53 -0.25 3.04 -0.82
CA THR A 53 0.34 2.04 -1.72
C THR A 53 1.82 1.79 -1.40
N SER A 54 2.59 2.86 -1.21
CA SER A 54 4.00 2.76 -0.82
C SER A 54 4.19 2.10 0.54
N VAL A 55 3.37 2.42 1.54
CA VAL A 55 3.42 1.76 2.86
C VAL A 55 3.16 0.26 2.74
N VAL A 56 2.19 -0.16 1.93
CA VAL A 56 1.93 -1.59 1.68
C VAL A 56 3.13 -2.27 1.04
N TRP A 57 3.78 -1.65 0.05
CA TRP A 57 4.96 -2.25 -0.61
C TRP A 57 6.22 -2.24 0.26
N ILE A 58 6.42 -1.22 1.10
CA ILE A 58 7.48 -1.21 2.12
C ILE A 58 7.24 -2.31 3.15
N TYR A 59 5.99 -2.55 3.54
CA TYR A 59 5.65 -3.67 4.40
C TYR A 59 5.98 -5.01 3.69
N ALA A 60 5.61 -5.16 2.42
CA ALA A 60 5.92 -6.36 1.64
C ALA A 60 7.43 -6.65 1.55
N SER A 61 8.25 -5.62 1.35
CA SER A 61 9.71 -5.78 1.22
C SER A 61 10.40 -6.19 2.53
N ARG A 62 9.73 -6.00 3.67
CA ARG A 62 10.21 -6.41 4.99
C ARG A 62 9.70 -7.79 5.43
N LEU A 63 8.85 -8.45 4.63
CA LEU A 63 8.39 -9.79 4.95
C LEU A 63 9.48 -10.82 4.63
N GLU A 64 9.88 -11.60 5.63
CA GLU A 64 10.83 -12.71 5.45
C GLU A 64 10.25 -13.83 4.57
N LYS A 65 8.92 -14.00 4.59
CA LYS A 65 8.21 -15.06 3.86
C LYS A 65 7.20 -14.46 2.90
N THR A 66 7.09 -15.09 1.73
CA THR A 66 6.08 -14.78 0.72
C THR A 66 4.67 -14.91 1.34
N PRO A 67 3.81 -13.88 1.24
CA PRO A 67 2.43 -13.94 1.70
C PRO A 67 1.66 -15.15 1.14
N SER A 68 0.90 -15.83 2.01
CA SER A 68 -0.03 -16.86 1.57
C SER A 68 -1.20 -16.23 0.81
N ARG A 69 -1.47 -16.71 -0.41
CA ARG A 69 -2.61 -16.23 -1.21
C ARG A 69 -3.94 -16.58 -0.54
N ARG A 70 -4.88 -15.62 -0.53
CA ARG A 70 -6.29 -15.91 -0.22
C ARG A 70 -6.99 -16.72 -1.33
N HIS A 71 -6.66 -16.44 -2.59
CA HIS A 71 -7.21 -17.12 -3.76
C HIS A 71 -6.08 -17.79 -4.55
N VAL A 72 -5.95 -19.11 -4.39
CA VAL A 72 -4.94 -19.91 -5.09
C VAL A 72 -5.31 -20.01 -6.57
N VAL A 73 -4.41 -19.59 -7.46
CA VAL A 73 -4.56 -19.74 -8.90
C VAL A 73 -3.54 -20.76 -9.36
N LYS A 74 -4.00 -21.85 -10.01
CA LYS A 74 -3.15 -22.93 -10.50
C LYS A 74 -2.05 -22.36 -11.40
N GLY A 75 -0.78 -22.65 -11.08
CA GLY A 75 0.39 -22.21 -11.85
C GLY A 75 0.97 -20.83 -11.48
N ARG A 76 0.51 -20.17 -10.41
CA ARG A 76 1.10 -18.89 -9.96
C ARG A 76 1.67 -18.98 -8.54
N ASN A 77 2.99 -18.85 -8.42
CA ASN A 77 3.71 -18.89 -7.14
C ASN A 77 3.95 -17.49 -6.50
N HIS A 78 3.60 -16.41 -7.19
CA HIS A 78 3.74 -15.04 -6.64
C HIS A 78 2.55 -14.66 -5.76
N PHE A 79 2.68 -13.69 -4.87
CA PHE A 79 1.55 -13.14 -4.09
C PHE A 79 0.92 -11.93 -4.80
N ALA A 80 -0.31 -11.56 -4.43
CA ALA A 80 -0.96 -10.34 -4.91
C ALA A 80 -0.83 -9.20 -3.90
N PHE A 81 -0.93 -7.95 -4.37
CA PHE A 81 -0.98 -6.77 -3.50
C PHE A 81 -2.09 -6.84 -2.45
N SER A 82 -3.26 -7.36 -2.83
CA SER A 82 -4.38 -7.57 -1.91
C SER A 82 -4.05 -8.54 -0.76
N ASP A 83 -3.15 -9.51 -0.97
CA ASP A 83 -2.67 -10.41 0.08
C ASP A 83 -1.78 -9.64 1.07
N VAL A 84 -0.85 -8.80 0.57
CA VAL A 84 -0.01 -7.94 1.43
C VAL A 84 -0.85 -6.96 2.20
N ARG A 85 -1.77 -6.25 1.53
CA ARG A 85 -2.66 -5.29 2.16
C ARG A 85 -3.44 -5.95 3.29
N ARG A 86 -3.94 -7.17 3.08
CA ARG A 86 -4.63 -7.94 4.12
C ARG A 86 -3.71 -8.28 5.31
N LEU A 87 -2.46 -8.67 5.06
CA LEU A 87 -1.50 -8.92 6.14
C LEU A 87 -1.19 -7.66 6.94
N LEU A 88 -0.96 -6.54 6.25
CA LEU A 88 -0.75 -5.25 6.90
C LEU A 88 -1.97 -4.85 7.74
N THR A 89 -3.18 -4.99 7.21
CA THR A 89 -4.41 -4.71 7.96
C THR A 89 -4.52 -5.57 9.21
N LYS A 90 -4.18 -6.87 9.12
CA LYS A 90 -4.15 -7.75 10.30
C LYS A 90 -3.14 -7.27 11.33
N ALA A 91 -1.93 -6.91 10.90
CA ALA A 91 -0.88 -6.43 11.80
C ALA A 91 -1.26 -5.09 12.46
N ALA A 92 -1.95 -4.20 11.74
CA ALA A 92 -2.40 -2.92 12.27
C ALA A 92 -3.59 -3.04 13.24
N LEU A 93 -4.39 -4.11 13.11
CA LEU A 93 -5.52 -4.41 14.00
C LEU A 93 -5.12 -5.34 15.16
N ASP A 94 -3.87 -5.78 15.22
CA ASP A 94 -3.38 -6.63 16.31
C ASP A 94 -3.32 -5.84 17.62
N ASP A 95 -3.76 -6.45 18.73
CA ASP A 95 -3.81 -5.78 20.04
C ASP A 95 -2.42 -5.29 20.50
N ASN A 96 -1.34 -5.94 20.05
CA ASN A 96 0.02 -5.53 20.37
C ASN A 96 0.46 -4.27 19.60
N PHE A 97 -0.22 -3.92 18.51
CA PHE A 97 0.09 -2.70 17.75
C PHE A 97 -0.15 -1.44 18.60
N GLY A 98 -1.23 -1.43 19.40
CA GLY A 98 -1.55 -0.34 20.33
C GLY A 98 -0.61 -0.24 21.55
N ILE A 99 0.22 -1.26 21.80
CA ILE A 99 1.26 -1.21 22.84
C ILE A 99 2.46 -0.40 22.33
N LEU A 100 2.82 -0.55 21.05
CA LEU A 100 3.89 0.22 20.41
C LEU A 100 3.46 1.67 20.13
N PHE A 101 2.17 1.89 19.90
CA PHE A 101 1.56 3.20 19.71
C PHE A 101 0.48 3.42 20.77
N PRO A 102 0.78 4.11 21.90
CA PRO A 102 -0.18 4.26 22.99
C PRO A 102 -1.51 4.79 22.46
N VAL A 103 -2.60 4.11 22.83
CA VAL A 103 -3.97 4.49 22.44
C VAL A 103 -4.14 5.99 22.63
N PRO A 104 -4.53 6.76 21.59
CA PRO A 104 -4.63 8.20 21.71
C PRO A 104 -5.65 8.53 22.79
N ARG A 105 -5.17 8.97 23.97
CA ARG A 105 -6.00 9.71 24.92
C ARG A 105 -6.54 10.91 24.16
N LYS A 106 -7.82 11.28 24.35
CA LYS A 106 -8.45 12.46 23.71
C LYS A 106 -7.47 13.64 23.74
N SER A 107 -6.78 13.85 22.63
CA SER A 107 -5.86 14.96 22.46
C SER A 107 -6.71 16.18 22.15
N VAL A 108 -6.42 17.30 22.83
CA VAL A 108 -7.02 18.61 22.53
C VAL A 108 -6.61 19.08 21.12
N VAL A 109 -5.48 18.56 20.61
CA VAL A 109 -4.97 18.78 19.26
C VAL A 109 -5.60 17.76 18.31
N ASN A 110 -6.14 18.21 17.17
CA ASN A 110 -6.66 17.32 16.12
C ASN A 110 -5.68 16.18 15.87
N SER A 111 -6.14 14.93 15.95
CA SER A 111 -5.28 13.78 15.62
C SER A 111 -4.73 13.92 14.21
N LEU A 112 -3.53 13.41 13.95
CA LEU A 112 -2.94 13.41 12.60
C LEU A 112 -3.94 12.89 11.56
N VAL A 113 -4.69 11.83 11.90
CA VAL A 113 -5.76 11.28 11.07
C VAL A 113 -6.85 12.31 10.76
N ALA A 114 -7.30 13.07 11.76
CA ALA A 114 -8.30 14.11 11.54
C ALA A 114 -7.80 15.24 10.63
N VAL A 115 -6.52 15.61 10.73
CA VAL A 115 -5.90 16.59 9.81
C VAL A 115 -5.86 16.03 8.38
N LEU A 116 -5.40 14.79 8.22
CA LEU A 116 -5.33 14.13 6.91
C LEU A 116 -6.72 14.02 6.26
N LEU A 117 -7.76 13.68 7.03
CA LEU A 117 -9.14 13.60 6.52
C LEU A 117 -9.67 14.94 6.04
N ARG A 118 -9.36 16.04 6.73
CA ARG A 118 -9.74 17.40 6.29
C ARG A 118 -9.05 17.82 5.00
N MET A 119 -7.82 17.35 4.78
CA MET A 119 -7.09 17.64 3.55
C MET A 119 -7.66 16.90 2.33
N ALA A 120 -8.34 15.77 2.54
CA ALA A 120 -8.93 14.94 1.49
C ALA A 120 -10.39 15.31 1.15
N ALA A 121 -11.04 16.16 1.95
CA ALA A 121 -12.42 16.60 1.76
C ALA A 121 -12.51 17.75 0.74
#